data_AF-A0A2I0XEZ9-F1
#
_entry.id   AF-A0A2I0XEZ9-F1
#
_cell.length_a   1.000
_cell.length_b   1.000
_cell.length_c   1.000
_cell.angle_alpha   90.00
_cell.angle_beta   90.00
_cell.angle_gamma   90.00
#
_symmetry.space_group_name_H-M   'P 1'
#
loop_
_entity.id
_entity.type
_entity.pdbx_description
1 polymer ?
#
loop_
_entity_poly.entity_id
_entity_poly.type
_entity_poly.pdbx_seq_one_letter_code
_entity_poly.pdbx_strand_id
1 'polypeptide(L)'
;MVDIASSHSIFTFMDGSSGYNQIKMAPKDEKFTVFRTPIGVFYYKVMSFGLKNAGATYQRAVTVIFDEFIHEQVECYVDDLVEFYFDGASSIKSLRPYETPVVRVGLGLVFVSLEGHTLRYSYSLSGPHTNNEAEYEALIVGLELAIQMSIVRVKIFGDSQLIINQVAGIFKVLKPELLPYHNKTMELLCLIPEVTLVRVPRSENGRADALAKFAKDLADPTGNPVSVVVQYRQALCPADLSSPGQTLTV
;
A
#
# COMPACT_ATOMS: atom_id res chain seq x y z
N MET A 1 -2.46 -0.11 -5.95
CA MET A 1 -2.17 0.99 -6.89
C MET A 1 -1.24 0.57 -8.04
N VAL A 2 -0.12 -0.14 -7.84
CA VAL A 2 0.83 -0.43 -8.95
C VAL A 2 0.42 -1.62 -9.82
N ASP A 3 -0.23 -2.67 -9.33
CA ASP A 3 -0.63 -3.78 -10.21
C ASP A 3 -1.79 -3.44 -11.16
N ILE A 4 -2.68 -2.53 -10.76
CA ILE A 4 -3.80 -2.05 -11.59
C ILE A 4 -3.36 -0.89 -12.51
N ALA A 5 -2.49 0.01 -12.02
CA ALA A 5 -1.98 1.11 -12.83
C ALA A 5 -0.90 0.67 -13.83
N SER A 6 -0.16 -0.43 -13.58
CA SER A 6 0.91 -0.91 -14.46
C SER A 6 0.41 -1.56 -15.75
N SER A 7 -0.85 -2.01 -15.80
CA SER A 7 -1.50 -2.45 -17.04
C SER A 7 -2.07 -1.30 -17.88
N HIS A 8 -1.97 -0.05 -17.40
CA HIS A 8 -2.51 1.13 -18.05
C HIS A 8 -1.39 2.13 -18.34
N SER A 9 -1.36 2.71 -19.55
CA SER A 9 -0.29 3.62 -19.99
C SER A 9 -0.32 4.99 -19.30
N ILE A 10 -1.41 5.31 -18.59
CA ILE A 10 -1.65 6.61 -17.95
C ILE A 10 -2.20 6.36 -16.54
N PHE A 11 -1.47 6.84 -15.54
CA PHE A 11 -1.96 6.95 -14.16
C PHE A 11 -2.54 8.36 -13.95
N THR A 12 -3.76 8.45 -13.42
CA THR A 12 -4.39 9.74 -13.10
C THR A 12 -4.78 9.76 -11.64
N PHE A 13 -4.28 10.77 -10.93
CA PHE A 13 -4.71 11.07 -9.56
C PHE A 13 -5.85 12.09 -9.63
N MET A 14 -7.00 11.76 -9.05
CA MET A 14 -8.13 12.67 -8.94
C MET A 14 -8.16 13.27 -7.55
N ASP A 15 -7.70 14.51 -7.42
CA ASP A 15 -7.85 15.26 -6.18
C ASP A 15 -9.32 15.68 -6.01
N GLY A 16 -9.98 15.10 -5.01
CA GLY A 16 -11.32 15.44 -4.58
C GLY A 16 -11.38 16.67 -3.66
N SER A 17 -10.47 17.64 -3.78
CA SER A 17 -10.38 18.80 -2.88
C SER A 17 -11.65 19.64 -2.77
N SER A 18 -12.55 19.57 -3.76
CA SER A 18 -13.91 20.15 -3.69
C SER A 18 -15.03 19.11 -3.59
N GLY A 19 -14.69 17.84 -3.37
CA GLY A 19 -15.61 16.72 -3.37
C GLY A 19 -16.69 16.84 -2.30
N TYR A 20 -16.33 17.33 -1.10
CA TYR A 20 -17.32 17.64 -0.05
C TYR A 20 -18.37 18.64 -0.55
N ASN A 21 -17.95 19.67 -1.30
CA ASN A 21 -18.83 20.69 -1.85
C ASN A 21 -19.76 20.18 -2.97
N GLN A 22 -19.54 18.96 -3.48
CA GLN A 22 -20.44 18.30 -4.44
C GLN A 22 -21.59 17.56 -3.74
N ILE A 23 -21.50 17.33 -2.42
CA ILE A 23 -22.54 16.65 -1.65
C ILE A 23 -23.45 17.72 -1.03
N LYS A 24 -24.71 17.75 -1.49
CA LYS A 24 -25.71 18.66 -0.93
C LYS A 24 -26.01 18.30 0.52
N MET A 25 -26.14 19.33 1.35
CA MET A 25 -26.64 19.15 2.71
C MET A 25 -28.10 18.72 2.66
N ALA A 26 -28.52 17.87 3.60
CA ALA A 26 -29.93 17.62 3.79
C ALA A 26 -30.62 18.94 4.22
N PRO A 27 -31.77 19.34 3.63
CA PRO A 27 -32.38 20.64 3.91
C PRO A 27 -32.68 20.90 5.39
N LYS A 28 -32.97 19.83 6.15
CA LYS A 28 -33.19 19.89 7.60
C LYS A 28 -31.91 20.20 8.41
N ASP A 29 -30.75 19.87 7.85
CA ASP A 29 -29.45 19.91 8.53
C ASP A 29 -28.63 21.16 8.16
N GLU A 30 -28.94 21.83 7.04
CA GLU A 30 -28.30 23.08 6.59
C GLU A 30 -28.19 24.12 7.71
N LYS A 31 -29.30 24.40 8.40
CA LYS A 31 -29.38 25.41 9.47
C LYS A 31 -28.47 25.14 10.68
N PHE A 32 -28.00 23.90 10.87
CA PHE A 32 -27.08 23.55 11.97
C PHE A 32 -25.61 23.77 11.61
N THR A 33 -25.33 24.15 10.36
CA THR A 33 -23.98 24.49 9.87
C THR A 33 -23.74 26.00 9.89
N VAL A 34 -24.45 26.73 10.77
CA VAL A 34 -24.47 28.17 10.78
C VAL A 34 -23.12 28.75 11.25
N PHE A 35 -22.67 29.82 10.59
CA PHE A 35 -21.49 30.60 10.97
C PHE A 35 -21.81 32.10 10.87
N ARG A 36 -21.10 32.89 11.67
CA ARG A 36 -21.32 34.34 11.77
C ARG A 36 -20.17 35.10 11.11
N THR A 37 -20.52 36.08 10.30
CA THR A 37 -19.59 37.04 9.69
C THR A 37 -19.96 38.46 10.15
N PRO A 38 -19.09 39.47 9.95
CA PRO A 38 -19.42 40.87 10.25
C PRO A 38 -20.66 41.38 9.50
N ILE A 39 -21.00 40.76 8.37
CA ILE A 39 -22.11 41.17 7.49
C ILE A 39 -23.39 40.33 7.70
N GLY A 40 -23.37 39.29 8.54
CA GLY A 40 -24.57 38.50 8.81
C GLY A 40 -24.30 37.09 9.32
N VAL A 41 -25.37 36.30 9.37
CA VAL A 41 -25.36 34.89 9.78
C VAL A 41 -25.70 34.04 8.56
N PHE A 42 -24.84 33.07 8.25
CA PHE A 42 -24.91 32.25 7.04
C PHE A 42 -24.83 30.77 7.42
N TYR A 43 -25.25 29.88 6.53
CA TYR A 43 -25.10 28.44 6.70
C TYR A 43 -24.65 27.80 5.38
N TYR A 44 -24.09 26.60 5.45
CA TYR A 44 -23.67 25.85 4.26
C TYR A 44 -24.83 25.09 3.62
N LYS A 45 -24.94 25.17 2.29
CA LYS A 45 -25.90 24.39 1.47
C LYS A 45 -25.29 23.09 0.92
N VAL A 46 -23.98 23.01 0.91
CA VAL A 46 -23.19 21.85 0.51
C VAL A 46 -22.27 21.47 1.66
N MET A 47 -21.90 20.21 1.76
CA MET A 47 -21.14 19.71 2.90
C MET A 47 -19.76 20.38 2.94
N SER A 48 -19.47 21.13 4.00
CA SER A 48 -18.16 21.71 4.23
C SER A 48 -17.23 20.74 4.97
N PHE A 49 -15.93 20.95 4.80
CA PHE A 49 -14.92 20.21 5.56
C PHE A 49 -15.05 20.50 7.07
N GLY A 50 -14.81 19.49 7.90
CA GLY A 50 -14.83 19.62 9.36
C GLY A 50 -16.21 19.42 10.03
N LEU A 51 -17.27 19.12 9.27
CA LEU A 51 -18.54 18.69 9.85
C LEU A 51 -18.45 17.26 10.39
N LYS A 52 -19.17 16.98 11.49
CA LYS A 52 -19.25 15.63 12.06
C LYS A 52 -19.82 14.65 11.02
N ASN A 53 -19.10 13.56 10.77
CA ASN A 53 -19.41 12.53 9.76
C ASN A 53 -19.27 12.97 8.29
N ALA A 54 -18.63 14.11 8.00
CA ALA A 54 -18.40 14.53 6.61
C ALA A 54 -17.55 13.52 5.84
N GLY A 55 -16.44 13.07 6.44
CA GLY A 55 -15.56 12.04 5.85
C GLY A 55 -16.30 10.74 5.52
N ALA A 56 -17.03 10.18 6.50
CA ALA A 56 -17.83 8.97 6.29
C ALA A 56 -18.95 9.12 5.24
N THR A 57 -19.52 10.32 5.09
CA THR A 57 -20.54 10.60 4.06
C THR A 57 -19.91 10.73 2.69
N TYR A 58 -18.77 11.39 2.61
CA TYR A 58 -17.98 11.48 1.37
C TYR A 58 -17.51 10.11 0.92
N GLN A 59 -16.94 9.30 1.83
CA GLN A 59 -16.52 7.93 1.55
C GLN A 59 -17.68 7.10 0.98
N ARG A 60 -18.86 7.10 1.64
CA ARG A 60 -20.04 6.38 1.12
C ARG A 60 -20.48 6.85 -0.26
N ALA A 61 -20.47 8.15 -0.52
CA ALA A 61 -20.82 8.68 -1.83
C ALA A 61 -19.83 8.20 -2.90
N VAL A 62 -18.53 8.26 -2.60
CA VAL A 62 -17.46 7.81 -3.49
C VAL A 62 -17.53 6.30 -3.71
N THR A 63 -17.79 5.50 -2.67
CA THR A 63 -18.01 4.05 -2.79
C THR A 63 -19.16 3.73 -3.72
N VAL A 64 -20.29 4.43 -3.61
CA VAL A 64 -21.45 4.22 -4.50
C VAL A 64 -21.16 4.64 -5.93
N ILE A 65 -20.46 5.78 -6.13
CA ILE A 65 -20.15 6.30 -7.47
C ILE A 65 -19.20 5.37 -8.23
N PHE A 66 -18.23 4.79 -7.51
CA PHE A 66 -17.19 3.96 -8.11
C PHE A 66 -17.32 2.48 -7.77
N ASP A 67 -18.49 2.01 -7.30
CA ASP A 67 -18.69 0.63 -6.82
C ASP A 67 -18.24 -0.43 -7.84
N GLU A 68 -18.55 -0.22 -9.12
CA GLU A 68 -18.17 -1.11 -10.22
C GLU A 68 -16.68 -1.02 -10.59
N PHE A 69 -15.99 0.03 -10.15
CA PHE A 69 -14.58 0.32 -10.47
C PHE A 69 -13.64 0.14 -9.28
N ILE A 70 -14.20 -0.01 -8.07
CA ILE A 70 -13.45 -0.17 -6.84
C ILE A 70 -12.76 -1.54 -6.85
N HIS A 71 -11.47 -1.54 -6.53
CA HIS A 71 -10.58 -2.71 -6.58
C HIS A 71 -10.20 -3.22 -7.99
N GLU A 72 -10.68 -2.59 -9.07
CA GLU A 72 -10.25 -2.88 -10.45
C GLU A 72 -9.60 -1.68 -11.16
N GLN A 73 -10.06 -0.45 -10.92
CA GLN A 73 -9.60 0.77 -11.60
C GLN A 73 -9.46 1.98 -10.66
N VAL A 74 -10.23 2.00 -9.57
CA VAL A 74 -10.29 3.10 -8.61
C VAL A 74 -10.06 2.54 -7.22
N GLU A 75 -9.33 3.25 -6.37
CA GLU A 75 -9.37 2.97 -4.93
C GLU A 75 -9.47 4.24 -4.11
N CYS A 76 -10.38 4.21 -3.14
CA CYS A 76 -10.85 5.39 -2.43
C CYS A 76 -10.43 5.30 -0.97
N TYR A 77 -9.52 6.17 -0.56
CA TYR A 77 -9.03 6.22 0.82
C TYR A 77 -9.55 7.48 1.49
N VAL A 78 -10.31 7.28 2.56
CA VAL A 78 -10.55 8.28 3.58
C VAL A 78 -10.32 7.57 4.91
N ASP A 79 -9.10 7.64 5.45
CA ASP A 79 -8.89 7.53 6.90
C ASP A 79 -7.45 7.87 7.31
N ASP A 80 -7.38 8.60 8.42
CA ASP A 80 -6.18 9.22 8.98
C ASP A 80 -5.34 8.23 9.82
N LEU A 81 -5.28 6.93 9.50
CA LEU A 81 -4.23 6.03 10.02
C LEU A 81 -4.14 4.77 9.17
N VAL A 82 -2.94 4.45 8.69
CA VAL A 82 -2.67 3.22 7.95
C VAL A 82 -1.54 2.44 8.61
N GLU A 83 -1.71 1.13 8.74
CA GLU A 83 -0.61 0.24 9.09
C GLU A 83 0.17 -0.13 7.83
N PHE A 84 1.48 0.08 7.83
CA PHE A 84 2.36 -0.21 6.72
C PHE A 84 3.41 -1.24 7.15
N TYR A 85 3.46 -2.37 6.47
CA TYR A 85 4.43 -3.45 6.67
C TYR A 85 5.36 -3.54 5.45
N PHE A 86 6.66 -3.68 5.68
CA PHE A 86 7.66 -3.79 4.61
C PHE A 86 8.62 -4.94 4.84
N ASP A 87 9.10 -5.54 3.75
CA ASP A 87 10.22 -6.47 3.77
C ASP A 87 11.00 -6.44 2.44
N GLY A 88 12.28 -6.79 2.51
CA GLY A 88 13.19 -6.88 1.36
C GLY A 88 13.89 -8.23 1.30
N ALA A 89 13.90 -8.85 0.12
CA ALA A 89 14.52 -10.15 -0.10
C ALA A 89 15.54 -10.07 -1.24
N SER A 90 16.80 -10.39 -0.95
CA SER A 90 17.84 -10.54 -1.96
C SER A 90 18.40 -11.97 -1.96
N SER A 91 18.74 -12.47 -3.15
CA SER A 91 19.50 -13.71 -3.29
C SER A 91 20.42 -13.66 -4.50
N ILE A 92 21.59 -14.27 -4.34
CA ILE A 92 22.56 -14.47 -5.41
C ILE A 92 22.47 -15.92 -5.84
N LYS A 93 22.08 -16.19 -7.09
CA LYS A 93 22.18 -17.53 -7.69
C LYS A 93 23.32 -17.53 -8.71
N SER A 94 24.33 -18.35 -8.45
CA SER A 94 25.34 -18.71 -9.44
C SER A 94 24.90 -20.03 -10.07
N LEU A 95 24.34 -19.95 -11.27
CA LEU A 95 23.72 -21.10 -11.93
C LEU A 95 24.77 -22.03 -12.57
N ARG A 96 25.92 -21.50 -13.00
CA ARG A 96 27.08 -22.26 -13.50
C ARG A 96 28.43 -21.57 -13.23
N PRO A 97 29.54 -22.33 -13.14
CA PRO A 97 30.87 -21.75 -13.26
C PRO A 97 30.94 -21.02 -14.62
N TYR A 98 31.42 -19.78 -14.64
CA TYR A 98 31.48 -18.88 -15.82
C TYR A 98 30.20 -18.10 -16.20
N GLU A 99 29.08 -18.28 -15.50
CA GLU A 99 27.93 -17.37 -15.63
C GLU A 99 28.04 -16.19 -14.65
N THR A 100 27.71 -14.98 -15.11
CA THR A 100 27.60 -13.82 -14.25
C THR A 100 26.54 -14.10 -13.17
N PRO A 101 26.86 -13.91 -11.87
CA PRO A 101 25.91 -14.14 -10.79
C PRO A 101 24.65 -13.31 -11.03
N VAL A 102 23.49 -13.98 -11.05
CA VAL A 102 22.21 -13.29 -11.16
C VAL A 102 21.76 -12.96 -9.74
N VAL A 103 21.81 -11.68 -9.41
CA VAL A 103 21.22 -11.16 -8.17
C VAL A 103 19.77 -10.84 -8.46
N ARG A 104 18.88 -11.39 -7.65
CA ARG A 104 17.44 -11.10 -7.68
C ARG A 104 17.06 -10.46 -6.38
N VAL A 105 16.31 -9.37 -6.48
CA VAL A 105 15.88 -8.57 -5.35
C VAL A 105 14.39 -8.34 -5.49
N GLY A 106 13.66 -8.53 -4.40
CA GLY A 106 12.23 -8.30 -4.33
C GLY A 106 11.86 -7.52 -3.08
N LEU A 107 10.87 -6.64 -3.22
CA LEU A 107 10.30 -5.83 -2.15
C LEU A 107 8.86 -6.25 -1.95
N GLY A 108 8.42 -6.36 -0.70
CA GLY A 108 7.06 -6.69 -0.34
C GLY A 108 6.48 -5.63 0.58
N LEU A 109 5.36 -5.03 0.17
CA LEU A 109 4.69 -3.98 0.94
C LEU A 109 3.24 -4.36 1.20
N VAL A 110 2.77 -4.11 2.42
CA VAL A 110 1.38 -4.30 2.81
C VAL A 110 0.88 -3.05 3.52
N PHE A 111 -0.19 -2.46 3.02
CA PHE A 111 -0.91 -1.40 3.72
C PHE A 111 -2.25 -1.93 4.20
N VAL A 112 -2.60 -1.66 5.45
CA VAL A 112 -3.88 -2.04 6.05
C VAL A 112 -4.57 -0.79 6.57
N SER A 113 -5.78 -0.52 6.08
CA SER A 113 -6.61 0.58 6.57
C SER A 113 -7.27 0.24 7.91
N LEU A 114 -7.83 1.24 8.59
CA LEU A 114 -8.61 1.04 9.82
C LEU A 114 -9.82 0.11 9.62
N GLU A 115 -10.39 0.08 8.42
CA GLU A 115 -11.50 -0.79 8.05
C GLU A 115 -11.07 -2.24 7.73
N GLY A 116 -9.76 -2.51 7.72
CA GLY A 116 -9.19 -3.83 7.43
C GLY A 116 -8.92 -4.08 5.93
N HIS A 117 -9.20 -3.11 5.06
CA HIS A 117 -8.85 -3.19 3.64
C HIS A 117 -7.33 -3.29 3.51
N THR A 118 -6.86 -4.25 2.69
CA THR A 118 -5.43 -4.56 2.57
C THR A 118 -4.94 -4.37 1.14
N LEU A 119 -4.01 -3.44 0.96
CA LEU A 119 -3.26 -3.28 -0.29
C LEU A 119 -1.95 -4.05 -0.20
N ARG A 120 -1.60 -4.71 -1.30
CA ARG A 120 -0.38 -5.51 -1.41
C ARG A 120 0.38 -5.04 -2.63
N TYR A 121 1.69 -4.85 -2.47
CA TYR A 121 2.58 -4.47 -3.55
C TYR A 121 3.80 -5.37 -3.55
N SER A 122 4.30 -5.65 -4.75
CA SER A 122 5.48 -6.46 -4.99
C SER A 122 6.31 -5.78 -6.07
N TYR A 123 7.59 -5.51 -5.79
CA TYR A 123 8.49 -4.89 -6.75
C TYR A 123 9.74 -5.75 -6.90
N SER A 124 10.16 -6.00 -8.13
CA SER A 124 11.49 -6.53 -8.42
C SER A 124 12.44 -5.39 -8.76
N LEU A 125 13.63 -5.39 -8.18
CA LEU A 125 14.66 -4.39 -8.51
C LEU A 125 15.68 -4.95 -9.49
N SER A 126 16.18 -4.08 -10.36
CA SER A 126 17.32 -4.37 -11.22
C SER A 126 18.63 -4.09 -10.48
N GLY A 127 19.65 -4.89 -10.77
CA GLY A 127 20.98 -4.71 -10.19
C GLY A 127 21.19 -5.35 -8.81
N PRO A 128 22.46 -5.47 -8.38
CA PRO A 128 22.81 -6.17 -7.16
C PRO A 128 22.47 -5.33 -5.92
N HIS A 129 21.63 -5.88 -5.04
CA HIS A 129 21.40 -5.31 -3.71
C HIS A 129 21.61 -6.40 -2.65
N THR A 130 22.10 -6.02 -1.49
CA THR A 130 22.12 -6.82 -0.27
C THR A 130 20.72 -6.87 0.36
N ASN A 131 20.50 -7.77 1.32
CA ASN A 131 19.21 -7.80 2.04
C ASN A 131 18.92 -6.47 2.75
N ASN A 132 19.91 -5.83 3.36
CA ASN A 132 19.70 -4.57 4.08
C ASN A 132 19.37 -3.42 3.11
N GLU A 133 19.98 -3.39 1.93
CA GLU A 133 19.64 -2.43 0.87
C GLU A 133 18.21 -2.67 0.36
N ALA A 134 17.82 -3.94 0.18
CA ALA A 134 16.45 -4.30 -0.21
C ALA A 134 15.43 -3.90 0.86
N GLU A 135 15.71 -4.09 2.14
CA GLU A 135 14.82 -3.69 3.23
C GLU A 135 14.68 -2.15 3.33
N TYR A 136 15.78 -1.41 3.12
CA TYR A 136 15.72 0.05 3.02
C TYR A 136 14.89 0.50 1.81
N GLU A 137 15.10 -0.11 0.64
CA GLU A 137 14.31 0.18 -0.56
C GLU A 137 12.82 -0.09 -0.33
N ALA A 138 12.48 -1.21 0.32
CA ALA A 138 11.09 -1.51 0.65
C ALA A 138 10.47 -0.42 1.55
N LEU A 139 11.21 0.05 2.55
CA LEU A 139 10.77 1.16 3.41
C LEU A 139 10.60 2.46 2.60
N ILE A 140 11.56 2.82 1.75
CA ILE A 140 11.55 4.04 0.92
C ILE A 140 10.36 4.03 -0.04
N VAL A 141 10.20 2.97 -0.85
CA VAL A 141 9.11 2.85 -1.81
C VAL A 141 7.76 2.91 -1.10
N GLY A 142 7.63 2.27 0.07
CA GLY A 142 6.39 2.37 0.85
C GLY A 142 6.11 3.76 1.42
N LEU A 143 7.14 4.50 1.86
CA LEU A 143 6.97 5.89 2.27
C LEU A 143 6.57 6.79 1.10
N GLU A 144 7.15 6.60 -0.07
CA GLU A 144 6.77 7.32 -1.30
C GLU A 144 5.32 7.05 -1.68
N LEU A 145 4.88 5.79 -1.61
CA LEU A 145 3.48 5.43 -1.80
C LEU A 145 2.57 6.07 -0.74
N ALA A 146 2.98 6.09 0.52
CA ALA A 146 2.19 6.71 1.59
C ALA A 146 1.99 8.22 1.34
N ILE A 147 3.04 8.91 0.89
CA ILE A 147 2.97 10.33 0.50
C ILE A 147 2.07 10.51 -0.73
N GLN A 148 2.20 9.67 -1.75
CA GLN A 148 1.33 9.71 -2.93
C GLN A 148 -0.15 9.45 -2.60
N MET A 149 -0.42 8.60 -1.61
CA MET A 149 -1.76 8.35 -1.08
C MET A 149 -2.23 9.46 -0.11
N SER A 150 -1.43 10.49 0.13
CA SER A 150 -1.70 11.57 1.08
C SER A 150 -2.01 11.07 2.50
N ILE A 151 -1.37 9.98 2.92
CA ILE A 151 -1.50 9.44 4.28
C ILE A 151 -0.87 10.41 5.27
N VAL A 152 -1.68 10.91 6.20
CA VAL A 152 -1.22 11.87 7.22
C VAL A 152 -0.63 11.18 8.46
N ARG A 153 -1.01 9.92 8.67
CA ARG A 153 -0.72 9.12 9.87
C ARG A 153 -0.40 7.70 9.46
N VAL A 154 0.82 7.24 9.75
CA VAL A 154 1.25 5.88 9.38
C VAL A 154 1.96 5.19 10.54
N LYS A 155 1.58 3.95 10.79
CA LYS A 155 2.29 3.05 11.70
C LYS A 155 3.05 2.02 10.90
N ILE A 156 4.36 2.14 10.90
CA ILE A 156 5.29 1.37 10.09
C ILE A 156 5.80 0.19 10.91
N PHE A 157 5.75 -1.00 10.32
CA PHE A 157 6.17 -2.26 10.90
C PHE A 157 7.22 -2.94 10.01
N GLY A 158 8.30 -3.39 10.63
CA GLY A 158 9.30 -4.23 9.97
C GLY A 158 9.99 -5.13 10.98
N ASP A 159 10.48 -6.29 10.54
CA ASP A 159 11.19 -7.25 11.38
C ASP A 159 12.71 -7.05 11.39
N SER A 160 13.22 -6.24 10.47
CA SER A 160 14.63 -5.88 10.40
C SER A 160 15.12 -5.10 11.60
N GLN A 161 15.91 -5.76 12.44
CA GLN A 161 16.51 -5.11 13.61
C GLN A 161 17.47 -3.99 13.22
N LEU A 162 18.21 -4.13 12.12
CA LEU A 162 19.19 -3.11 11.72
C LEU A 162 18.48 -1.83 11.27
N ILE A 163 17.57 -1.97 10.30
CA ILE A 163 16.92 -0.84 9.63
C ILE A 163 16.05 -0.07 10.63
N ILE A 164 15.22 -0.77 11.41
CA ILE A 164 14.36 -0.13 12.40
C ILE A 164 15.18 0.67 13.43
N ASN A 165 16.28 0.10 13.93
CA ASN A 165 17.10 0.79 14.93
C ASN A 165 17.94 1.94 14.32
N GLN A 166 18.35 1.86 13.05
CA GLN A 166 19.04 2.96 12.39
C GLN A 166 18.11 4.15 12.14
N VAL A 167 16.89 3.89 11.67
CA VAL A 167 15.86 4.93 11.44
C VAL A 167 15.40 5.54 12.77
N ALA A 168 15.25 4.73 13.83
CA ALA A 168 14.95 5.22 15.18
C ALA A 168 16.12 5.98 15.85
N GLY A 169 17.28 6.10 15.21
CA GLY A 169 18.47 6.77 15.75
C GLY A 169 19.18 6.01 16.88
N ILE A 170 18.79 4.76 17.15
CA ILE A 170 19.40 3.89 18.16
C ILE A 170 20.74 3.36 17.65
N PHE A 171 20.82 2.99 16.37
CA PHE A 171 22.03 2.49 15.73
C PHE A 171 22.62 3.53 14.77
N LYS A 172 23.95 3.62 14.75
CA LYS A 172 24.66 4.43 13.74
C LYS A 172 24.67 3.71 12.39
N VAL A 173 24.57 4.49 11.32
CA VAL A 173 24.80 4.00 9.95
C VAL A 173 26.29 4.04 9.69
N LEU A 174 26.95 2.88 9.85
CA LEU A 174 28.41 2.76 9.68
C LEU A 174 28.82 2.46 8.24
N LYS A 175 27.96 1.78 7.49
CA LYS A 175 28.21 1.40 6.10
C LYS A 175 27.92 2.61 5.20
N PRO A 176 28.92 3.13 4.45
CA PRO A 176 28.72 4.27 3.57
C PRO A 176 27.63 4.02 2.51
N GLU A 177 27.48 2.77 2.07
CA GLU A 177 26.50 2.39 1.05
C GLU A 177 25.06 2.55 1.55
N LEU A 178 24.83 2.43 2.87
CA LEU A 178 23.50 2.58 3.49
C LEU A 178 23.14 4.02 3.83
N LEU A 179 24.11 4.94 3.78
CA LEU A 179 23.89 6.34 4.15
C LEU A 179 22.89 7.06 3.24
N PRO A 180 22.91 6.90 1.89
CA PRO A 180 21.92 7.50 1.02
C PRO A 180 20.49 7.03 1.31
N TYR A 181 20.34 5.73 1.58
CA TYR A 181 19.05 5.13 1.93
C TYR A 181 18.49 5.68 3.23
N HIS A 182 19.35 5.76 4.26
CA HIS A 182 18.96 6.33 5.54
C HIS A 182 18.56 7.81 5.41
N ASN A 183 19.35 8.62 4.72
CA ASN A 183 19.04 10.03 4.48
C ASN A 183 17.71 10.20 3.76
N LYS A 184 17.48 9.46 2.66
CA LYS A 184 16.22 9.49 1.91
C LYS A 184 15.04 9.07 2.77
N THR A 185 15.21 8.04 3.60
CA THR A 185 14.17 7.60 4.55
C THR A 185 13.82 8.73 5.52
N MET A 186 14.81 9.39 6.12
CA MET A 186 14.58 10.51 7.05
C MET A 186 13.91 11.70 6.37
N GLU A 187 14.28 12.02 5.12
CA GLU A 187 13.62 13.06 4.33
C GLU A 187 12.14 12.76 4.11
N LEU A 188 11.81 11.53 3.70
CA LEU A 188 10.42 11.12 3.45
C LEU A 188 9.59 11.07 4.73
N LEU A 189 10.16 10.62 5.85
CA LEU A 189 9.49 10.61 7.15
C LEU A 189 9.08 12.02 7.60
N CYS A 190 9.90 13.05 7.30
CA CYS A 190 9.55 14.44 7.60
C CYS A 190 8.36 14.98 6.80
N LEU A 191 8.01 14.33 5.68
CA LEU A 191 6.88 14.73 4.83
C LEU A 191 5.56 14.15 5.33
N ILE A 192 5.59 13.15 6.21
CA ILE A 192 4.39 12.52 6.78
C ILE A 192 4.17 13.09 8.19
N PRO A 193 3.03 13.76 8.47
CA PRO A 193 2.79 14.46 9.73
C PRO A 193 2.95 13.63 11.01
N GLU A 194 2.46 12.39 11.02
CA GLU A 194 2.56 11.51 12.18
C GLU A 194 3.01 10.11 11.75
N VAL A 195 4.23 9.76 12.17
CA VAL A 195 4.82 8.45 11.89
C VAL A 195 5.16 7.74 13.19
N THR A 196 4.79 6.48 13.28
CA THR A 196 5.28 5.57 14.32
C THR A 196 6.02 4.41 13.67
N LEU A 197 7.23 4.08 14.15
CA LEU A 197 8.01 2.95 13.67
C LEU A 197 8.09 1.87 14.75
N VAL A 198 7.73 0.63 14.41
CA VAL A 198 7.67 -0.50 15.33
C VAL A 198 8.40 -1.70 14.76
N ARG A 199 9.31 -2.28 15.55
CA ARG A 199 9.90 -3.58 15.23
C ARG A 199 8.93 -4.69 15.61
N VAL A 200 8.70 -5.64 14.70
CA VAL A 200 7.88 -6.83 14.95
C VAL A 200 8.67 -8.12 14.75
N PRO A 201 8.24 -9.26 15.33
CA PRO A 201 8.79 -10.56 14.99
C PRO A 201 8.50 -10.94 13.53
N ARG A 202 9.36 -11.76 12.92
CA ARG A 202 9.18 -12.24 11.54
C ARG A 202 7.85 -12.99 11.32
N SER A 203 7.32 -13.65 12.37
CA SER A 203 6.01 -14.30 12.33
C SER A 203 4.86 -13.33 12.08
N GLU A 204 5.02 -12.06 12.46
CA GLU A 204 4.02 -11.01 12.29
C GLU A 204 4.22 -10.21 10.98
N ASN A 205 5.41 -10.28 10.37
CA ASN A 205 5.71 -9.65 9.08
C ASN A 205 5.60 -10.62 7.87
N GLY A 206 5.01 -11.80 8.06
CA GLY A 206 5.03 -12.88 7.06
C GLY A 206 4.37 -12.54 5.72
N ARG A 207 3.42 -11.59 5.70
CA ARG A 207 2.76 -11.15 4.45
C ARG A 207 3.72 -10.34 3.56
N ALA A 208 4.46 -9.40 4.14
CA ALA A 208 5.45 -8.62 3.42
C ALA A 208 6.62 -9.51 2.95
N ASP A 209 7.09 -10.41 3.82
CA ASP A 209 8.15 -11.39 3.47
C ASP A 209 7.74 -12.30 2.31
N ALA A 210 6.49 -12.77 2.28
CA ALA A 210 5.96 -13.56 1.19
C ALA A 210 5.94 -12.78 -0.14
N LEU A 211 5.51 -11.51 -0.11
CA LEU A 211 5.49 -10.63 -1.29
C LEU A 211 6.91 -10.31 -1.80
N ALA A 212 7.86 -10.04 -0.89
CA ALA A 212 9.25 -9.78 -1.24
C ALA A 212 9.89 -11.00 -1.92
N LYS A 213 9.68 -12.20 -1.37
CA LYS A 213 10.17 -13.45 -1.97
C LYS A 213 9.49 -13.73 -3.31
N PHE A 214 8.18 -13.49 -3.39
CA PHE A 214 7.42 -13.64 -4.63
C PHE A 214 7.97 -12.74 -5.75
N ALA A 215 8.15 -11.45 -5.48
CA ALA A 215 8.72 -10.50 -6.45
C ALA A 215 10.12 -10.90 -6.91
N LYS A 216 10.97 -11.33 -5.95
CA LYS A 216 12.33 -11.78 -6.22
C LYS A 216 12.37 -13.01 -7.11
N ASP A 217 11.50 -13.99 -6.85
CA ASP A 217 11.51 -15.28 -7.54
C ASP A 217 10.85 -15.20 -8.93
N LEU A 218 9.87 -14.31 -9.11
CA LEU A 218 9.16 -14.09 -10.38
C LEU A 218 9.72 -12.94 -11.23
N ALA A 219 10.78 -12.26 -10.79
CA ALA A 219 11.37 -11.13 -11.53
C ALA A 219 11.68 -11.49 -12.99
N ASP A 220 11.09 -10.74 -13.92
CA ASP A 220 11.43 -10.81 -15.35
C ASP A 220 12.78 -10.12 -15.59
N PRO A 221 13.80 -10.82 -16.16
CA PRO A 221 15.08 -10.21 -16.50
C PRO A 221 14.99 -8.99 -17.43
N THR A 222 13.91 -8.84 -18.19
CA THR A 222 13.70 -7.67 -19.07
C THR A 222 13.09 -6.48 -18.35
N GLY A 223 12.67 -6.64 -17.09
CA GLY A 223 12.03 -5.58 -16.29
C GLY A 223 10.55 -5.36 -16.60
N ASN A 224 9.90 -6.26 -17.36
CA ASN A 224 8.47 -6.16 -17.61
C ASN A 224 7.66 -6.52 -16.35
N PRO A 225 6.52 -5.84 -16.08
CA PRO A 225 5.61 -6.23 -15.02
C PRO A 225 5.06 -7.65 -15.22
N VAL A 226 4.98 -8.43 -14.15
CA VAL A 226 4.40 -9.77 -14.15
C VAL A 226 3.03 -9.73 -13.46
N SER A 227 1.95 -9.93 -14.21
CA SER A 227 0.60 -10.00 -13.64
C SER A 227 0.32 -11.40 -13.11
N VAL A 228 -0.03 -11.50 -11.83
CA VAL A 228 -0.42 -12.77 -11.19
C VAL A 228 -1.75 -12.58 -10.49
N VAL A 229 -2.74 -13.40 -10.86
CA VAL A 229 -4.07 -13.39 -10.26
C VAL A 229 -4.20 -14.56 -9.30
N VAL A 230 -4.42 -14.28 -8.02
CA VAL A 230 -4.72 -15.31 -7.01
C VAL A 230 -6.23 -15.52 -6.96
N GLN A 231 -6.70 -16.63 -7.52
CA GLN A 231 -8.13 -16.98 -7.52
C GLN A 231 -8.49 -17.90 -6.36
N TYR A 232 -9.66 -17.67 -5.77
CA TYR A 232 -10.26 -18.63 -4.85
C TYR A 232 -10.81 -19.82 -5.65
N ARG A 233 -10.41 -21.02 -5.25
CA ARG A 233 -11.00 -22.26 -5.73
C ARG A 233 -11.36 -23.11 -4.54
N GLN A 234 -12.63 -23.50 -4.44
CA GLN A 234 -13.06 -24.47 -3.44
C GLN A 234 -12.37 -25.82 -3.72
N ALA A 235 -11.73 -26.37 -2.70
CA ALA A 235 -11.11 -27.69 -2.80
C ALA A 235 -12.18 -28.77 -2.99
N LEU A 236 -11.88 -29.80 -3.78
CA LEU A 236 -12.77 -30.96 -3.93
C LEU A 236 -12.83 -31.72 -2.60
N CYS A 237 -14.04 -32.04 -2.14
CA CYS A 237 -14.18 -32.96 -1.01
C CYS A 237 -13.83 -34.38 -1.49
N PRO A 238 -13.01 -35.14 -0.74
CA PRO A 238 -12.69 -36.53 -1.09
C PRO A 238 -13.93 -37.43 -1.27
N ALA A 239 -15.04 -37.11 -0.58
CA ALA A 239 -16.32 -37.79 -0.75
C ALA A 239 -16.87 -37.65 -2.18
N ASP A 240 -16.72 -36.49 -2.81
CA ASP A 240 -17.22 -36.21 -4.16
C ASP A 240 -16.42 -36.96 -5.24
N LEU A 241 -15.16 -37.29 -4.95
CA LEU A 241 -14.27 -38.06 -5.83
C LEU A 241 -14.56 -39.57 -5.81
N SER A 242 -15.38 -40.04 -4.86
CA SER A 242 -15.68 -41.47 -4.66
C SER A 242 -17.00 -41.94 -5.30
N SER A 243 -17.72 -41.04 -5.96
CA SER A 243 -18.98 -41.36 -6.66
C SER A 243 -18.70 -41.93 -8.07
N PRO A 244 -19.00 -43.21 -8.37
CA PRO A 244 -18.83 -43.74 -9.72
C PRO A 244 -19.95 -43.20 -10.62
N GLY A 245 -19.59 -42.36 -11.60
CA GLY A 245 -20.33 -42.13 -12.84
C GLY A 245 -21.77 -41.62 -12.72
N GLN A 246 -21.96 -40.31 -12.67
CA GLN A 246 -23.10 -39.72 -13.39
C GLN A 246 -22.67 -39.54 -14.84
N THR A 247 -23.19 -40.43 -15.69
CA THR A 247 -23.14 -40.34 -17.15
C THR A 247 -23.67 -38.98 -17.58
N LEU A 248 -22.81 -38.16 -18.19
CA LEU A 248 -23.26 -37.01 -18.98
C LEU A 248 -24.06 -37.56 -20.17
N THR A 249 -25.37 -37.44 -20.13
CA THR A 249 -26.21 -37.58 -21.32
C THR A 249 -26.00 -36.36 -22.21
N VAL A 250 -25.68 -36.64 -23.47
CA VAL A 250 -25.40 -35.72 -24.59
C VAL A 250 -26.51 -34.69 -24.78
#